data_AF-A0A0N4ZNH5-F1
#
_entry.id   AF-A0A0N4ZNH5-F1
#
_cell.length_a   1.000
_cell.length_b   1.000
_cell.length_c   1.000
_cell.angle_alpha   90.00
_cell.angle_beta   90.00
_cell.angle_gamma   90.00
#
_symmetry.space_group_name_H-M   'P 1'
#
loop_
_entity.id
_entity.type
_entity.pdbx_description
1 polymer ?
#
loop_
_entity_poly.entity_id
_entity_poly.type
_entity_poly.pdbx_seq_one_letter_code
_entity_poly.pdbx_strand_id
1 'polypeptide(L)'
;MSSDTLYSLLNVSEDASYLDIKKSYRKYLLSNHPDKTGLADNQNLIEKAMFAWKQLSCDKKRKMYDKFLQEQRLHMGRKNNDAIISSCQILNEDDLQILRNEGSILIPCSRCDNDINLTLSDYLCIIKEALFECSGCSMLTKIQICYNK
;
A
#
# COMPACT_ATOMS: atom_id res chain seq x y z
N MET A 1 -9.83 -15.14 -0.80
CA MET A 1 -10.06 -13.68 -0.86
C MET A 1 -9.08 -13.03 0.09
N SER A 2 -7.84 -12.89 -0.35
CA SER A 2 -6.79 -12.26 0.45
C SER A 2 -6.68 -10.82 -0.04
N SER A 3 -7.46 -9.93 0.56
CA SER A 3 -7.30 -8.50 0.33
C SER A 3 -6.03 -8.07 1.05
N ASP A 4 -4.93 -7.98 0.30
CA ASP A 4 -3.63 -7.55 0.79
C ASP A 4 -3.71 -6.10 1.29
N THR A 5 -4.01 -5.91 2.57
CA THR A 5 -4.27 -4.62 3.24
C THR A 5 -3.39 -4.44 4.48
N LEU A 6 -3.34 -3.23 5.05
CA LEU A 6 -2.67 -2.97 6.32
C LEU A 6 -3.32 -3.75 7.48
N TYR A 7 -4.62 -4.04 7.39
CA TYR A 7 -5.34 -4.88 8.35
C TYR A 7 -4.88 -6.34 8.27
N SER A 8 -4.78 -6.90 7.05
CA SER A 8 -4.27 -8.26 6.86
C SER A 8 -2.80 -8.38 7.23
N LEU A 9 -1.98 -7.34 7.01
CA LEU A 9 -0.58 -7.31 7.44
C LEU A 9 -0.43 -7.46 8.97
N LEU A 10 -1.31 -6.81 9.73
CA LEU A 10 -1.34 -6.92 11.19
C LEU A 10 -2.21 -8.09 11.69
N ASN A 11 -2.74 -8.94 10.80
CA ASN A 11 -3.64 -10.05 11.11
C ASN A 11 -4.86 -9.62 11.95
N VAL A 12 -5.52 -8.54 11.56
CA VAL A 12 -6.74 -8.01 12.21
C VAL A 12 -7.86 -7.79 11.19
N SER A 13 -9.11 -7.75 11.68
CA SER A 13 -10.27 -7.39 10.87
C SER A 13 -10.31 -5.87 10.58
N GLU A 14 -10.96 -5.48 9.47
CA GLU A 14 -11.27 -4.06 9.18
C GLU A 14 -12.15 -3.44 10.29
N ASP A 15 -12.94 -4.25 11.01
CA ASP A 15 -13.79 -3.84 12.14
C ASP A 15 -13.06 -3.84 13.50
N ALA A 16 -11.76 -4.17 13.54
CA ALA A 16 -11.02 -4.34 14.79
C ALA A 16 -10.97 -3.04 15.63
N SER A 17 -11.05 -3.21 16.95
CA SER A 17 -10.91 -2.08 17.88
C SER A 17 -9.45 -1.63 17.98
N TYR A 18 -9.22 -0.41 18.47
CA TYR A 18 -7.87 0.09 18.75
C TYR A 18 -7.06 -0.86 19.64
N LEU A 19 -7.71 -1.49 20.64
CA LEU A 19 -7.04 -2.40 21.57
C LEU A 19 -6.58 -3.68 20.86
N ASP A 20 -7.39 -4.19 19.94
CA ASP A 20 -7.06 -5.39 19.16
C ASP A 20 -5.89 -5.14 18.21
N ILE A 21 -5.91 -4.01 17.52
CA ILE A 21 -4.82 -3.56 16.63
C ILE A 21 -3.52 -3.38 17.43
N LYS A 22 -3.61 -2.82 18.64
CA LYS A 22 -2.44 -2.63 19.53
C LYS A 22 -1.85 -3.97 19.99
N LYS A 23 -2.72 -4.92 20.30
CA LYS A 23 -2.32 -6.26 20.74
C LYS A 23 -1.68 -7.04 19.59
N SER A 24 -2.25 -6.97 18.40
CA SER A 24 -1.71 -7.65 17.21
C SER A 24 -0.38 -7.07 16.77
N TYR A 25 -0.25 -5.74 16.75
CA TYR A 25 1.00 -5.07 16.41
C TYR A 25 2.15 -5.44 17.37
N ARG A 26 1.88 -5.49 18.68
CA ARG A 26 2.87 -5.97 19.67
C ARG A 26 3.30 -7.40 19.41
N LYS A 27 2.36 -8.29 19.09
CA LYS A 27 2.68 -9.68 18.72
C LYS A 27 3.53 -9.73 17.45
N TYR A 28 3.18 -8.93 16.44
CA TYR A 28 3.91 -8.85 15.18
C TYR A 28 5.37 -8.44 15.38
N LEU A 29 5.63 -7.41 16.20
CA LEU A 29 7.00 -6.98 16.52
C LEU A 29 7.81 -8.04 17.27
N LEU A 30 7.17 -8.77 18.20
CA LEU A 30 7.83 -9.84 18.96
C LEU A 30 8.17 -11.05 18.09
N SER A 31 7.35 -11.34 17.08
CA SER A 31 7.59 -12.40 16.10
C SER A 31 8.69 -12.04 15.11
N ASN A 32 8.78 -10.78 14.70
CA ASN A 32 9.73 -10.29 13.70
C ASN A 32 10.93 -9.54 14.32
N HIS A 33 11.22 -9.76 15.61
CA HIS A 33 12.33 -9.08 16.27
C HIS A 33 13.67 -9.49 15.62
N PRO A 34 14.60 -8.55 15.36
CA PRO A 34 15.88 -8.84 14.69
C PRO A 34 16.70 -9.90 15.43
N ASP A 35 16.61 -9.91 16.77
CA ASP A 35 17.29 -10.89 17.64
C ASP A 35 16.80 -12.34 17.42
N LYS A 36 15.60 -12.54 16.88
CA LYS A 36 15.05 -13.88 16.55
C LYS A 36 15.19 -14.26 15.07
N THR A 37 15.28 -13.27 14.19
CA THR A 37 15.10 -13.48 12.73
C THR A 37 16.38 -13.24 11.94
N GLY A 38 17.42 -12.67 12.55
CA GLY A 38 18.81 -12.69 12.04
C GLY A 38 19.09 -12.00 10.70
N LEU A 39 18.10 -11.43 10.01
CA LEU A 39 18.26 -11.00 8.60
C LEU A 39 17.59 -9.65 8.29
N ALA A 40 18.27 -8.90 7.43
CA ALA A 40 17.85 -7.65 6.81
C ALA A 40 16.58 -7.78 5.93
N ASP A 41 16.22 -9.02 5.55
CA ASP A 41 15.10 -9.32 4.65
C ASP A 41 13.73 -8.84 5.15
N ASN A 42 13.57 -8.61 6.46
CA ASN A 42 12.30 -8.18 7.03
C ASN A 42 12.18 -6.66 7.24
N GLN A 43 13.19 -5.87 6.88
CA GLN A 43 13.19 -4.42 7.18
C GLN A 43 12.01 -3.70 6.52
N ASN A 44 11.72 -4.00 5.25
CA ASN A 44 10.60 -3.42 4.51
C ASN A 44 9.23 -3.85 5.10
N LEU A 45 9.10 -5.11 5.55
CA LEU A 45 7.88 -5.60 6.20
C LEU A 45 7.65 -4.97 7.57
N ILE A 46 8.72 -4.82 8.36
CA ILE A 46 8.68 -4.16 9.68
C ILE A 46 8.30 -2.69 9.51
N GLU A 47 8.88 -1.98 8.54
CA GLU A 47 8.51 -0.59 8.24
C GLU A 47 7.04 -0.49 7.84
N LYS A 48 6.55 -1.37 6.96
CA LYS A 48 5.12 -1.43 6.60
C LYS A 48 4.23 -1.73 7.80
N ALA A 49 4.65 -2.60 8.72
CA ALA A 49 3.91 -2.87 9.94
C ALA A 49 3.88 -1.68 10.90
N MET A 50 4.99 -0.94 11.02
CA MET A 50 5.04 0.32 11.76
C MET A 50 4.13 1.37 11.14
N PHE A 51 4.11 1.47 9.81
CA PHE A 51 3.21 2.35 9.09
C PHE A 51 1.74 1.94 9.26
N ALA A 52 1.43 0.64 9.16
CA ALA A 52 0.10 0.09 9.41
C ALA A 52 -0.40 0.48 10.80
N TRP A 53 0.42 0.28 11.83
CA TRP A 53 0.10 0.73 13.18
C TRP A 53 -0.15 2.25 13.23
N LYS A 54 0.71 3.07 12.63
CA LYS A 54 0.58 4.54 12.63
C LYS A 54 -0.69 5.02 11.91
N GLN A 55 -1.14 4.32 10.86
CA GLN A 55 -2.37 4.65 10.14
C GLN A 55 -3.61 4.18 10.92
N LEU A 56 -3.63 2.92 11.35
CA LEU A 56 -4.81 2.29 11.95
C LEU A 56 -5.03 2.70 13.41
N SER A 57 -4.00 3.16 14.12
CA SER A 57 -4.09 3.60 15.51
C SER A 57 -4.72 4.99 15.70
N CYS A 58 -4.81 5.78 14.62
CA CYS A 58 -5.35 7.14 14.68
C CYS A 58 -6.62 7.24 13.83
N ASP A 59 -7.76 7.58 14.43
CA ASP A 59 -9.06 7.62 13.76
C ASP A 59 -9.07 8.45 12.47
N LYS A 60 -8.40 9.61 12.45
CA LYS A 60 -8.33 10.46 11.25
C LYS A 60 -7.61 9.75 10.10
N LYS A 61 -6.50 9.08 10.41
CA LYS A 61 -5.65 8.37 9.46
C LYS A 61 -6.27 7.07 9.00
N ARG A 62 -6.89 6.32 9.92
CA ARG A 62 -7.68 5.13 9.64
C ARG A 62 -8.79 5.46 8.64
N LYS A 63 -9.56 6.54 8.88
CA LYS A 63 -10.58 7.00 7.92
C LYS A 63 -10.03 7.32 6.53
N MET A 64 -8.85 7.93 6.43
CA MET A 64 -8.21 8.18 5.14
C MET A 64 -7.83 6.89 4.43
N TYR A 65 -7.26 5.92 5.18
CA TYR A 65 -6.93 4.61 4.64
C TYR A 65 -8.16 3.80 4.23
N ASP A 66 -9.22 3.84 5.02
CA ASP A 66 -10.48 3.15 4.72
C ASP A 66 -11.13 3.73 3.45
N LYS A 67 -11.03 5.06 3.24
CA LYS A 67 -11.45 5.73 2.00
C LYS A 67 -10.63 5.24 0.81
N PHE A 68 -9.31 5.17 0.95
CA PHE A 68 -8.44 4.59 -0.09
C PHE A 68 -8.86 3.15 -0.42
N LEU A 69 -9.08 2.29 0.58
CA LEU A 69 -9.58 0.92 0.34
C LEU A 69 -10.94 0.89 -0.36
N GLN A 70 -11.84 1.80 -0.02
CA GLN A 70 -13.12 1.94 -0.71
C GLN A 70 -12.94 2.32 -2.18
N GLU A 71 -12.07 3.27 -2.49
CA GLU A 71 -11.71 3.64 -3.87
C GLU A 71 -11.14 2.43 -4.63
N GLN A 72 -10.24 1.66 -4.02
CA GLN A 72 -9.69 0.44 -4.64
C GLN A 72 -10.77 -0.60 -4.93
N ARG A 73 -11.71 -0.81 -4.00
CA ARG A 73 -12.84 -1.73 -4.20
C ARG A 73 -13.76 -1.27 -5.33
N LEU A 74 -13.99 0.05 -5.46
CA LEU A 74 -14.76 0.61 -6.56
C LEU A 74 -14.06 0.40 -7.90
N HIS A 75 -12.76 0.64 -7.97
CA HIS A 75 -11.97 0.41 -9.19
C HIS A 75 -11.95 -1.07 -9.59
N MET A 76 -11.80 -1.99 -8.64
CA MET A 76 -11.86 -3.44 -8.88
C MET A 76 -13.26 -3.93 -9.27
N GLY A 77 -14.31 -3.26 -8.80
CA GLY A 77 -15.71 -3.62 -9.03
C GLY A 77 -16.30 -3.07 -10.34
N ARG A 78 -15.56 -2.29 -11.14
CA ARG A 78 -16.05 -1.79 -12.43
C ARG A 78 -16.23 -2.97 -13.41
N LYS A 79 -17.40 -3.07 -14.04
CA LYS A 79 -17.59 -4.04 -15.14
C LYS A 79 -16.70 -3.60 -16.31
N ASN A 80 -15.86 -4.49 -16.84
CA ASN A 80 -14.83 -4.25 -17.87
C ASN A 80 -13.48 -3.66 -17.39
N ASN A 81 -12.90 -4.19 -16.30
CA ASN A 81 -11.58 -3.75 -15.79
C ASN A 81 -10.48 -3.72 -16.86
N ASP A 82 -10.41 -4.71 -17.74
CA ASP A 82 -9.37 -4.80 -18.79
C ASP A 82 -9.45 -3.66 -19.82
N ALA A 83 -10.61 -3.01 -19.97
CA ALA A 83 -10.78 -1.88 -20.88
C ALA A 83 -10.38 -0.53 -20.26
N ILE A 84 -10.35 -0.43 -18.92
CA ILE A 84 -10.11 0.82 -18.19
C ILE A 84 -8.69 0.85 -17.60
N ILE A 85 -8.08 -0.32 -17.34
CA ILE A 85 -6.67 -0.39 -16.93
C ILE A 85 -5.80 -0.15 -18.16
N SER A 86 -5.16 1.02 -18.24
CA SER A 86 -4.38 1.43 -19.40
C SER A 86 -2.90 1.05 -19.34
N SER A 87 -2.40 0.75 -18.14
CA SER A 87 -0.99 0.36 -17.93
C SER A 87 -0.79 -0.34 -16.58
N CYS A 88 0.33 -1.06 -16.47
CA CYS A 88 0.79 -1.68 -15.24
C CYS A 88 2.23 -1.25 -14.98
N GLN A 89 2.45 -0.53 -13.88
CA GLN A 89 3.77 -0.12 -13.40
C GLN A 89 4.22 -1.07 -12.28
N ILE A 90 5.44 -1.58 -12.40
CA ILE A 90 6.06 -2.41 -11.36
C ILE A 90 7.07 -1.51 -10.63
N LEU A 91 6.97 -1.47 -9.30
CA LEU A 91 7.91 -0.75 -8.44
C LEU A 91 8.81 -1.73 -7.71
N ASN A 92 10.11 -1.45 -7.76
CA ASN A 92 11.18 -2.23 -7.16
C ASN A 92 11.81 -1.47 -5.99
N GLU A 93 12.92 -2.00 -5.47
CA GLU A 93 13.64 -1.40 -4.34
C GLU A 93 14.32 -0.07 -4.69
N ASP A 94 14.78 0.09 -5.94
CA ASP A 94 15.34 1.35 -6.42
C ASP A 94 14.29 2.47 -6.41
N ASP A 95 13.05 2.18 -6.86
CA ASP A 95 11.94 3.12 -6.81
C ASP A 95 11.58 3.51 -5.37
N LEU A 96 11.65 2.54 -4.44
CA LEU A 96 11.46 2.80 -3.02
C LEU A 96 12.56 3.71 -2.47
N GLN A 97 13.81 3.56 -2.92
CA GLN A 97 14.90 4.44 -2.51
C GLN A 97 14.69 5.87 -3.01
N ILE A 98 14.21 6.04 -4.25
CA ILE A 98 13.83 7.36 -4.78
C ILE A 98 12.68 7.94 -3.95
N LEU A 99 11.64 7.17 -3.69
CA LEU A 99 10.51 7.58 -2.85
C LEU A 99 10.94 8.02 -1.43
N ARG A 100 11.94 7.36 -0.85
CA ARG A 100 12.49 7.75 0.47
C ARG A 100 13.27 9.06 0.41
N ASN A 101 13.99 9.31 -0.69
CA ASN A 101 14.84 10.49 -0.85
C ASN A 101 14.05 11.73 -1.28
N GLU A 102 13.18 11.57 -2.27
CA GLU A 102 12.42 12.67 -2.91
C GLU A 102 11.01 12.82 -2.33
N GLY A 103 10.48 11.81 -1.66
CA GLY A 103 9.15 11.79 -1.05
C GLY A 103 8.02 11.39 -2.01
N SER A 104 8.26 11.42 -3.32
CA SER A 104 7.31 11.05 -4.36
C SER A 104 7.99 10.67 -5.66
N ILE A 105 7.31 9.88 -6.49
CA ILE A 105 7.69 9.60 -7.89
C ILE A 105 6.53 9.87 -8.82
N LEU A 106 6.84 10.25 -10.06
CA LEU A 106 5.84 10.45 -11.11
C LEU A 106 5.67 9.17 -11.91
N ILE A 107 4.44 8.65 -11.95
CA ILE A 107 4.07 7.51 -12.77
C ILE A 107 3.41 8.02 -14.05
N PRO A 108 4.02 7.79 -15.23
CA PRO A 108 3.50 8.35 -16.47
C PRO A 108 2.16 7.73 -16.85
N CYS A 109 1.24 8.56 -17.34
CA CYS A 109 -0.03 8.07 -17.87
C CYS A 109 0.14 7.64 -19.34
N SER A 110 -0.34 6.45 -19.69
CA SER A 110 -0.24 5.92 -21.06
C SER A 110 -1.20 6.56 -22.08
N ARG A 111 -2.03 7.52 -21.67
CA ARG A 111 -3.09 8.12 -22.50
C ARG A 111 -3.06 9.64 -22.58
N CYS A 112 -2.39 10.32 -21.66
CA CYS A 112 -2.26 11.77 -21.62
C CYS A 112 -1.00 12.18 -20.87
N ASP A 113 -0.64 13.46 -20.92
CA ASP A 113 0.57 14.01 -20.26
C ASP A 113 0.37 14.32 -18.76
N ASN A 114 -0.70 13.81 -18.16
CA ASN A 114 -0.96 13.95 -16.73
C ASN A 114 -0.37 12.77 -15.96
N ASP A 115 0.82 12.95 -15.43
CA ASP A 115 1.48 11.97 -14.57
C ASP A 115 0.76 11.82 -13.22
N ILE A 116 0.73 10.58 -12.72
CA ILE A 116 0.22 10.25 -11.40
C ILE A 116 1.35 10.46 -10.40
N ASN A 117 1.17 11.41 -9.49
CA ASN A 117 2.11 11.63 -8.40
C ASN A 117 1.89 10.59 -7.28
N LEU A 118 2.79 9.62 -7.18
CA LEU A 118 2.77 8.60 -6.14
C LEU A 118 3.69 9.01 -4.98
N THR A 119 3.13 9.27 -3.80
CA THR A 119 3.92 9.63 -2.63
C THR A 119 4.42 8.40 -1.87
N LEU A 120 5.41 8.58 -1.00
CA LEU A 120 5.87 7.53 -0.08
C LEU A 120 4.73 7.00 0.80
N SER A 121 3.78 7.86 1.19
CA SER A 121 2.61 7.43 1.96
C SER A 121 1.68 6.54 1.16
N ASP A 122 1.49 6.85 -0.13
CA ASP A 122 0.69 6.01 -1.03
C ASP A 122 1.37 4.65 -1.23
N TYR A 123 2.68 4.63 -1.50
CA TYR A 123 3.45 3.39 -1.62
C TYR A 123 3.30 2.48 -0.38
N LEU A 124 3.39 3.06 0.83
CA LEU A 124 3.27 2.30 2.07
C LEU A 124 1.86 1.76 2.32
N CYS A 125 0.83 2.35 1.70
CA CYS A 125 -0.54 1.82 1.70
C CYS A 125 -0.72 0.60 0.78
N ILE A 126 0.19 0.39 -0.18
CA ILE A 126 0.14 -0.73 -1.13
C ILE A 126 0.88 -1.93 -0.52
N ILE A 127 0.19 -3.07 -0.37
CA ILE A 127 0.84 -4.31 0.09
C ILE A 127 1.41 -5.09 -1.08
N LYS A 128 0.58 -5.32 -2.11
CA LYS A 128 0.93 -6.08 -3.32
C LYS A 128 0.65 -5.27 -4.58
N GLU A 129 -0.56 -4.77 -4.71
CA GLU A 129 -0.99 -3.98 -5.86
C GLU A 129 -2.07 -2.96 -5.50
N ALA A 130 -2.17 -1.91 -6.29
CA ALA A 130 -3.17 -0.85 -6.16
C ALA A 130 -3.47 -0.26 -7.54
N LEU A 131 -4.70 0.19 -7.74
CA LEU A 131 -5.13 0.96 -8.92
C LEU A 131 -5.10 2.45 -8.58
N PHE A 132 -4.64 3.28 -9.50
CA PHE A 132 -4.68 4.74 -9.39
C PHE A 132 -5.35 5.32 -10.64
N GLU A 133 -6.31 6.22 -10.44
CA GLU A 133 -6.99 6.92 -11.52
C GLU A 133 -6.20 8.14 -11.97
N CYS A 134 -5.92 8.25 -13.27
CA CYS A 134 -5.33 9.45 -13.84
C CYS A 134 -6.34 10.60 -13.81
N SER A 135 -5.92 11.75 -13.28
CA SER A 135 -6.75 12.96 -13.19
C SER A 135 -7.10 13.59 -14.55
N GLY A 136 -6.35 13.27 -15.61
CA GLY A 136 -6.57 13.82 -16.95
C GLY A 136 -7.54 13.00 -17.81
N CYS A 137 -7.40 11.67 -17.83
CA CYS A 137 -8.17 10.80 -18.71
C CYS A 137 -9.03 9.75 -18.00
N SER A 138 -9.05 9.72 -16.67
CA SER A 138 -9.79 8.74 -15.83
C SER A 138 -9.44 7.26 -16.08
N MET A 139 -8.37 6.99 -16.83
CA MET A 139 -7.85 5.64 -17.01
C MET A 139 -7.09 5.21 -15.75
N LEU A 140 -7.13 3.90 -15.49
CA LEU A 140 -6.50 3.31 -14.32
C LEU A 140 -5.10 2.81 -14.65
N THR A 141 -4.13 3.17 -13.83
CA THR A 141 -2.80 2.55 -13.81
C THR A 141 -2.74 1.58 -12.66
N LYS A 142 -2.40 0.33 -12.94
CA LYS A 142 -2.10 -0.66 -11.91
C LYS A 142 -0.67 -0.48 -11.44
N ILE A 143 -0.47 -0.31 -10.14
CA ILE A 143 0.85 -0.26 -9.51
C ILE A 143 1.04 -1.56 -8.74
N GLN A 144 2.12 -2.29 -9.03
CA GLN A 144 2.45 -3.55 -8.38
C GLN A 144 3.82 -3.43 -7.70
N ILE A 145 3.93 -3.92 -6.47
CA ILE A 145 5.20 -3.94 -5.74
C ILE A 145 5.85 -5.30 -5.93
N CYS A 146 7.09 -5.29 -6.42
CA CYS A 146 7.96 -6.47 -6.43
C CYS A 146 9.00 -6.33 -5.32
N TYR A 147 8.97 -7.26 -4.36
CA TYR A 147 10.13 -7.49 -3.50
C TYR A 147 10.98 -8.54 -4.22
N ASN A 148 12.23 -8.21 -4.52
CA ASN A 148 13.16 -9.23 -4.98
C ASN A 148 13.27 -10.31 -3.89
N LYS A 149 13.09 -11.56 -4.31
CA LYS A 149 13.32 -12.76 -3.49
C LYS A 149 14.79 -13.13 -3.51
#